data_AF-A0A7X7GZF0-F1
#
_entry.id   AF-A0A7X7GZF0-F1
#
_cell.length_a   1.000
_cell.length_b   1.000
_cell.length_c   1.000
_cell.angle_alpha   90.00
_cell.angle_beta   90.00
_cell.angle_gamma   90.00
#
_symmetry.space_group_name_H-M   'P 1'
#
loop_
_entity.id
_entity.type
_entity.pdbx_description
1 polymer ?
#
loop_
_entity_poly.entity_id
_entity_poly.type
_entity_poly.pdbx_seq_one_letter_code
_entity_poly.pdbx_strand_id
1 'polypeptide(L)'
;MDEKNTSIELYKIWAPTDAKWSAWAKPAMFARPSNRITMNSYFYKQEIKEITYQHDTMIIVDLNGEQSVKAGIYLAELGYRPVPLFNGTKGPYNNIVNVEKLEEALYWGAQELINIYIRTDANPAFLLDKRRMKEYKVNGAYDNRWSIFPQDMPSADYLLRNHIKKVIVVSQNIENDLSHILCRYQEKGIEIYLVNDDGINPIEVSKPSKYKSLRYRVQVILGLKRNSAGGFGGVLPDAQTHSSGVGVRGIG
;
A
#
# COMPACT_ATOMS: atom_id res chain seq x y z
N MET A 1 -10.45 18.08 -21.11
CA MET A 1 -10.82 17.63 -19.75
C MET A 1 -9.73 18.13 -18.82
N ASP A 2 -10.07 18.98 -17.85
CA ASP A 2 -9.09 19.61 -16.96
C ASP A 2 -8.45 18.60 -15.99
N GLU A 3 -7.11 18.61 -15.92
CA GLU A 3 -6.25 17.67 -15.15
C GLU A 3 -6.68 17.46 -13.68
N LYS A 4 -7.22 18.49 -13.01
CA LYS A 4 -7.65 18.41 -11.61
C LYS A 4 -8.89 17.53 -11.39
N ASN A 5 -9.74 17.37 -12.41
CA ASN A 5 -10.93 16.54 -12.29
C ASN A 5 -10.61 15.05 -12.44
N THR A 6 -9.52 14.67 -13.11
CA THR A 6 -9.19 13.26 -13.36
C THR A 6 -8.72 12.52 -12.11
N SER A 7 -7.95 13.17 -11.22
CA SER A 7 -7.41 12.55 -9.99
C SER A 7 -8.48 12.07 -9.01
N ILE A 8 -9.44 12.95 -8.74
CA ILE A 8 -10.48 12.73 -7.72
C ILE A 8 -11.48 11.70 -8.25
N GLU A 9 -11.86 11.80 -9.53
CA GLU A 9 -12.74 10.81 -10.16
C GLU A 9 -12.06 9.43 -10.22
N LEU A 10 -10.76 9.37 -10.54
CA LEU A 10 -10.00 8.12 -10.48
C LEU A 10 -10.03 7.51 -9.07
N TYR A 11 -9.78 8.32 -8.04
CA TYR A 11 -9.84 7.85 -6.65
C TYR A 11 -11.24 7.37 -6.26
N LYS A 12 -12.30 8.07 -6.66
CA LYS A 12 -13.69 7.68 -6.36
C LYS A 12 -14.11 6.35 -6.98
N ILE A 13 -13.51 5.93 -8.09
CA ILE A 13 -13.73 4.60 -8.66
C ILE A 13 -13.18 3.51 -7.72
N TRP A 14 -11.99 3.72 -7.18
CA TRP A 14 -11.36 2.81 -6.23
C TRP A 14 -11.99 2.86 -4.84
N ALA A 15 -12.51 4.03 -4.43
CA ALA A 15 -13.09 4.29 -3.13
C ALA A 15 -14.48 4.94 -3.24
N PRO A 16 -15.52 4.21 -3.72
CA PRO A 16 -16.87 4.72 -3.80
C PRO A 16 -17.39 5.13 -2.42
N THR A 17 -18.13 6.23 -2.32
CA THR A 17 -18.56 6.80 -1.03
C THR A 17 -19.54 5.92 -0.25
N ASP A 18 -20.24 5.03 -0.94
CA ASP A 18 -21.22 4.09 -0.41
C ASP A 18 -20.63 2.71 -0.08
N ALA A 19 -19.40 2.43 -0.52
CA ALA A 19 -18.74 1.16 -0.24
C ALA A 19 -18.12 1.16 1.17
N LYS A 20 -18.45 0.11 1.94
CA LYS A 20 -18.11 -0.04 3.36
C LYS A 20 -16.63 0.15 3.69
N TRP A 21 -15.75 -0.28 2.79
CA TRP A 21 -14.30 -0.32 3.04
C TRP A 21 -13.52 0.85 2.42
N SER A 22 -14.21 1.78 1.76
CA SER A 22 -13.58 2.95 1.11
C SER A 22 -12.88 3.88 2.09
N ALA A 23 -13.29 3.90 3.36
CA ALA A 23 -12.68 4.73 4.40
C ALA A 23 -11.19 4.43 4.66
N TRP A 24 -10.72 3.24 4.27
CA TRP A 24 -9.32 2.85 4.44
C TRP A 24 -8.46 3.14 3.20
N ALA A 25 -9.07 3.36 2.03
CA ALA A 25 -8.32 3.67 0.82
C ALA A 25 -7.45 4.94 1.01
N LYS A 26 -6.23 4.92 0.49
CA LYS A 26 -5.30 6.05 0.62
C LYS A 26 -5.27 6.88 -0.66
N PRO A 27 -5.45 8.21 -0.58
CA PRO A 27 -5.47 9.08 -1.76
C PRO A 27 -4.08 9.45 -2.28
N ALA A 28 -3.00 9.06 -1.59
CA ALA A 28 -1.64 9.58 -1.82
C ALA A 28 -1.17 9.40 -3.27
N MET A 29 -1.37 8.20 -3.85
CA MET A 29 -1.00 7.92 -5.25
C MET A 29 -1.89 8.61 -6.28
N PHE A 30 -3.04 9.13 -5.88
CA PHE A 30 -4.00 9.81 -6.77
C PHE A 30 -3.85 11.33 -6.75
N ALA A 31 -3.18 11.90 -5.74
CA ALA A 31 -3.10 13.34 -5.51
C ALA A 31 -2.28 14.12 -6.55
N ARG A 32 -1.38 13.45 -7.27
CA ARG A 32 -0.54 14.05 -8.32
C ARG A 32 -0.37 13.06 -9.47
N PRO A 33 -1.42 12.81 -10.28
CA PRO A 33 -1.24 12.01 -11.47
C PRO A 33 -0.24 12.73 -12.37
N SER A 34 0.62 11.96 -12.98
CA SER A 34 1.48 12.44 -14.04
C SER A 34 0.61 13.04 -15.14
N ASN A 35 0.98 14.24 -15.59
CA ASN A 35 0.33 14.98 -16.68
C ASN A 35 0.26 14.19 -18.01
N ARG A 36 0.92 13.03 -18.06
CA ARG A 36 0.91 12.06 -19.13
C ARG A 36 0.96 10.66 -18.53
N ILE A 37 -0.18 10.12 -18.10
CA ILE A 37 -0.33 8.66 -18.01
C ILE A 37 -0.41 8.17 -19.46
N THR A 38 0.73 8.15 -20.14
CA THR A 38 0.89 7.41 -21.39
C THR A 38 0.90 5.95 -20.99
N MET A 39 -0.17 5.24 -21.31
CA MET A 39 -0.28 3.80 -21.05
C MET A 39 0.68 3.07 -22.00
N ASN A 40 1.96 3.02 -21.61
CA ASN A 40 3.02 2.39 -22.38
C ASN A 40 3.09 0.88 -22.14
N SER A 41 2.29 0.39 -21.18
CA SER A 41 2.26 -0.99 -20.73
C SER A 41 0.94 -1.65 -21.08
N TYR A 42 0.99 -2.87 -21.62
CA TYR A 42 -0.17 -3.75 -21.67
C TYR A 42 -0.34 -4.42 -20.29
N PHE A 43 -1.48 -4.17 -19.66
CA PHE A 43 -1.85 -4.83 -18.42
C PHE A 43 -2.87 -5.92 -18.69
N TYR A 44 -2.70 -7.04 -17.98
CA TYR A 44 -3.64 -8.13 -17.90
C TYR A 44 -3.80 -8.49 -16.43
N LYS A 45 -4.96 -9.04 -16.09
CA LYS A 45 -5.31 -9.45 -14.73
C LYS A 45 -4.36 -10.57 -14.30
N GLN A 46 -3.99 -10.56 -13.03
CA GLN A 46 -3.17 -11.61 -12.45
C GLN A 46 -4.09 -12.54 -11.67
N GLU A 47 -4.37 -13.70 -12.26
CA GLU A 47 -5.20 -14.72 -11.60
C GLU A 47 -4.53 -15.28 -10.36
N ILE A 48 -5.34 -15.55 -9.34
CA ILE A 48 -4.95 -16.27 -8.12
C ILE A 48 -5.96 -17.41 -7.97
N LYS A 49 -5.67 -18.52 -8.66
CA LYS A 49 -6.63 -19.60 -8.93
C LYS A 49 -7.16 -20.28 -7.68
N GLU A 50 -6.41 -20.18 -6.59
CA GLU A 50 -6.72 -20.80 -5.32
C GLU A 50 -7.80 -20.02 -4.54
N ILE A 51 -8.03 -18.75 -4.89
CA ILE A 51 -8.98 -17.89 -4.19
C ILE A 51 -10.35 -17.92 -4.89
N THR A 52 -11.38 -18.14 -4.08
CA THR A 52 -12.78 -17.88 -4.42
C THR A 52 -13.38 -16.90 -3.40
N TYR A 53 -14.56 -16.36 -3.70
CA TYR A 53 -15.24 -15.47 -2.77
C TYR A 53 -15.75 -16.21 -1.54
N GLN A 54 -15.41 -15.69 -0.36
CA GLN A 54 -15.83 -16.21 0.93
C GLN A 54 -16.37 -15.07 1.80
N HIS A 55 -17.58 -15.27 2.34
CA HIS A 55 -18.31 -14.25 3.12
C HIS A 55 -17.65 -13.89 4.45
N ASP A 56 -16.76 -14.73 4.96
CA ASP A 56 -16.05 -14.55 6.23
C ASP A 56 -14.56 -14.20 6.06
N THR A 57 -14.15 -13.86 4.83
CA THR A 57 -12.75 -13.72 4.48
C THR A 57 -12.42 -12.32 3.96
N MET A 58 -11.32 -11.76 4.45
CA MET A 58 -10.65 -10.60 3.89
C MET A 58 -9.38 -11.02 3.15
N ILE A 59 -9.05 -10.33 2.05
CA ILE A 59 -7.81 -10.56 1.32
C ILE A 59 -6.84 -9.39 1.57
N ILE A 60 -5.55 -9.70 1.72
CA ILE A 60 -4.47 -8.71 1.68
C ILE A 60 -3.53 -9.10 0.55
N VAL A 61 -3.41 -8.25 -0.47
CA VAL A 61 -2.48 -8.45 -1.58
C VAL A 61 -1.22 -7.63 -1.34
N ASP A 62 -0.10 -8.31 -1.13
CA ASP A 62 1.20 -7.69 -0.86
C ASP A 62 2.25 -8.16 -1.88
N LEU A 63 2.03 -7.77 -3.14
CA LEU A 63 2.88 -8.04 -4.30
C LEU A 63 3.61 -6.77 -4.76
N ASN A 64 4.48 -6.89 -5.76
CA ASN A 64 5.24 -5.75 -6.27
C ASN A 64 4.33 -4.82 -7.08
N GLY A 65 4.10 -3.59 -6.57
CA GLY A 65 3.48 -2.49 -7.31
C GLY A 65 2.24 -2.88 -8.13
N GLU A 66 2.39 -2.85 -9.45
CA GLU A 66 1.36 -3.16 -10.43
C GLU A 66 0.75 -4.56 -10.29
N GLN A 67 1.52 -5.54 -9.79
CA GLN A 67 1.04 -6.90 -9.57
C GLN A 67 -0.07 -6.92 -8.53
N SER A 68 0.04 -6.11 -7.47
CA SER A 68 -1.02 -5.99 -6.47
C SER A 68 -2.30 -5.40 -7.06
N VAL A 69 -2.17 -4.45 -7.99
CA VAL A 69 -3.32 -3.87 -8.68
C VAL A 69 -3.98 -4.89 -9.60
N LYS A 70 -3.20 -5.62 -10.42
CA LYS A 70 -3.70 -6.69 -11.30
C LYS A 70 -4.45 -7.79 -10.55
N ALA A 71 -3.90 -8.22 -9.42
CA ALA A 71 -4.55 -9.19 -8.54
C ALA A 71 -5.83 -8.59 -7.91
N GLY A 72 -5.80 -7.32 -7.50
CA GLY A 72 -6.98 -6.62 -7.00
C GLY A 72 -8.13 -6.56 -8.02
N ILE A 73 -7.83 -6.36 -9.30
CA ILE A 73 -8.83 -6.41 -10.38
C ILE A 73 -9.39 -7.82 -10.56
N TYR A 74 -8.55 -8.85 -10.53
CA TYR A 74 -9.04 -10.24 -10.56
C TYR A 74 -9.96 -10.55 -9.37
N LEU A 75 -9.57 -10.14 -8.15
CA LEU A 75 -10.38 -10.31 -6.95
C LEU A 75 -11.70 -9.54 -7.00
N ALA A 76 -11.73 -8.40 -7.70
CA ALA A 76 -12.96 -7.67 -7.97
C ALA A 76 -13.97 -8.49 -8.79
N GLU A 77 -13.50 -9.22 -9.80
CA GLU A 77 -14.36 -10.11 -10.60
C GLU A 77 -14.92 -11.27 -9.79
N LEU A 78 -14.16 -11.73 -8.78
CA LEU A 78 -14.65 -12.73 -7.82
C LEU A 78 -15.66 -12.13 -6.83
N GLY A 79 -15.77 -10.81 -6.72
CA GLY A 79 -16.73 -10.12 -5.86
C GLY A 79 -16.13 -9.50 -4.60
N TYR A 80 -14.80 -9.46 -4.44
CA TYR A 80 -14.16 -8.68 -3.38
C TYR A 80 -14.09 -7.19 -3.76
N ARG A 81 -14.04 -6.29 -2.78
CA ARG A 81 -13.79 -4.86 -3.00
C ARG A 81 -12.28 -4.58 -2.92
N PRO A 82 -11.58 -4.26 -4.01
CA PRO A 82 -10.19 -3.83 -3.89
C PRO A 82 -10.09 -2.47 -3.20
N VAL A 83 -9.16 -2.34 -2.25
CA VAL A 83 -8.95 -1.13 -1.45
C VAL A 83 -7.46 -0.74 -1.50
N PRO A 84 -7.08 0.27 -2.30
CA PRO A 84 -5.68 0.70 -2.42
C PRO A 84 -5.16 1.34 -1.13
N LEU A 85 -4.10 0.81 -0.53
CA LEU A 85 -3.46 1.38 0.66
C LEU A 85 -2.14 2.11 0.36
N PHE A 86 -1.78 2.26 -0.92
CA PHE A 86 -0.52 2.89 -1.34
C PHE A 86 -0.37 4.32 -0.79
N ASN A 87 0.55 4.50 0.16
CA ASN A 87 0.70 5.77 0.89
C ASN A 87 2.03 6.50 0.63
N GLY A 88 2.87 5.98 -0.27
CA GLY A 88 4.01 6.72 -0.83
C GLY A 88 3.54 7.65 -1.94
N THR A 89 4.17 8.81 -2.11
CA THR A 89 3.89 9.73 -3.23
C THR A 89 5.01 9.70 -4.27
N LYS A 90 4.66 9.89 -5.54
CA LYS A 90 5.65 10.08 -6.60
C LYS A 90 6.33 11.44 -6.49
N GLY A 91 7.64 11.43 -6.31
CA GLY A 91 8.50 12.59 -6.47
C GLY A 91 8.81 12.88 -7.93
N PRO A 92 9.34 14.08 -8.23
CA PRO A 92 9.58 14.53 -9.60
C PRO A 92 10.65 13.71 -10.33
N TYR A 93 11.69 13.25 -9.62
CA TYR A 93 12.80 12.46 -10.18
C TYR A 93 13.36 11.50 -9.11
N ASN A 94 14.09 10.46 -9.55
CA ASN A 94 14.90 9.58 -8.69
C ASN A 94 14.17 9.02 -7.46
N ASN A 95 12.99 8.43 -7.66
CA ASN A 95 12.22 7.81 -6.58
C ASN A 95 12.90 6.53 -6.06
N ILE A 96 13.02 6.36 -4.74
CA ILE A 96 13.61 5.14 -4.13
C ILE A 96 12.78 3.90 -4.48
N VAL A 97 11.46 4.01 -4.39
CA VAL A 97 10.51 3.01 -4.86
C VAL A 97 10.02 3.45 -6.23
N ASN A 98 10.30 2.67 -7.28
CA ASN A 98 9.76 2.98 -8.61
C ASN A 98 8.25 2.65 -8.62
N VAL A 99 7.44 3.69 -8.72
CA VAL A 99 5.97 3.64 -8.70
C VAL A 99 5.32 3.95 -10.05
N GLU A 100 6.09 4.07 -11.14
CA GLU A 100 5.55 4.41 -12.47
C GLU A 100 4.54 3.38 -12.97
N LYS A 101 4.93 2.10 -12.98
CA LYS A 101 4.01 1.01 -13.36
C LYS A 101 2.83 0.86 -12.41
N LEU A 102 3.03 1.17 -11.12
CA LEU A 102 1.94 1.16 -10.14
C LEU A 102 0.91 2.25 -10.48
N GLU A 103 1.36 3.46 -10.82
CA GLU A 103 0.50 4.57 -11.23
C GLU A 103 -0.27 4.24 -12.53
N GLU A 104 0.43 3.72 -13.55
CA GLU A 104 -0.20 3.26 -14.79
C GLU A 104 -1.24 2.15 -14.52
N ALA A 105 -0.92 1.20 -13.64
CA ALA A 105 -1.82 0.12 -13.27
C ALA A 105 -3.05 0.62 -12.49
N LEU A 106 -2.91 1.62 -11.61
CA LEU A 106 -4.05 2.22 -10.91
C LEU A 106 -5.02 2.92 -11.87
N TYR A 107 -4.49 3.55 -12.91
CA TYR A 107 -5.30 4.13 -13.99
C TYR A 107 -6.02 3.05 -14.80
N TRP A 108 -5.27 2.06 -15.29
CA TRP A 108 -5.83 0.91 -16.02
C TRP A 108 -6.89 0.18 -15.18
N GLY A 109 -6.59 -0.12 -13.92
CA GLY A 109 -7.49 -0.86 -13.04
C GLY A 109 -8.79 -0.10 -12.75
N ALA A 110 -8.76 1.24 -12.73
CA ALA A 110 -10.01 2.00 -12.63
C ALA A 110 -10.88 1.86 -13.88
N GLN A 111 -10.28 1.82 -15.08
CA GLN A 111 -11.02 1.56 -16.33
C GLN A 111 -11.67 0.17 -16.30
N GLU A 112 -10.98 -0.83 -15.75
CA GLU A 112 -11.56 -2.16 -15.55
C GLU A 112 -12.69 -2.14 -14.51
N LEU A 113 -12.48 -1.49 -13.35
CA LEU A 113 -13.43 -1.49 -12.24
C LEU A 113 -14.79 -0.89 -12.58
N ILE A 114 -14.86 0.11 -13.46
CA ILE A 114 -16.14 0.68 -13.91
C ILE A 114 -17.04 -0.40 -14.54
N ASN A 115 -16.44 -1.43 -15.14
CA ASN A 115 -17.15 -2.50 -15.82
C ASN A 115 -17.44 -3.72 -14.93
N ILE A 116 -17.04 -3.69 -13.65
CA ILE A 116 -17.22 -4.80 -12.71
C ILE A 116 -18.28 -4.39 -11.68
N TYR A 117 -19.37 -5.15 -11.61
CA TYR A 117 -20.33 -5.00 -10.52
C TYR A 117 -19.75 -5.58 -9.22
N ILE A 118 -19.59 -4.72 -8.22
CA ILE A 118 -19.12 -5.12 -6.89
C ILE A 118 -20.13 -4.58 -5.87
N ARG A 119 -20.59 -5.44 -4.97
CA ARG A 119 -21.51 -5.05 -3.89
C ARG A 119 -20.89 -3.97 -3.00
N THR A 120 -21.72 -3.09 -2.45
CA THR A 120 -21.28 -2.02 -1.52
C THR A 120 -20.78 -2.59 -0.18
N ASP A 121 -21.27 -3.78 0.20
CA ASP A 121 -20.89 -4.52 1.40
C ASP A 121 -19.89 -5.67 1.14
N ALA A 122 -19.39 -5.81 -0.09
CA ALA A 122 -18.39 -6.83 -0.45
C ALA A 122 -17.18 -6.80 0.48
N ASN A 123 -16.65 -7.97 0.84
CA ASN A 123 -15.45 -8.07 1.67
C ASN A 123 -14.22 -7.44 1.01
N PRO A 124 -13.28 -6.87 1.78
CA PRO A 124 -12.18 -6.11 1.21
C PRO A 124 -11.04 -6.99 0.71
N ALA A 125 -10.39 -6.53 -0.35
CA ALA A 125 -9.06 -6.94 -0.80
C ALA A 125 -8.12 -5.73 -0.67
N PHE A 126 -7.37 -5.64 0.43
CA PHE A 126 -6.44 -4.53 0.67
C PHE A 126 -5.19 -4.67 -0.19
N LEU A 127 -4.84 -3.63 -0.95
CA LEU A 127 -3.72 -3.65 -1.89
C LEU A 127 -2.53 -2.89 -1.32
N LEU A 128 -1.41 -3.59 -1.17
CA LEU A 128 -0.12 -3.08 -0.70
C LEU A 128 0.94 -3.18 -1.80
N ASP A 129 2.02 -2.42 -1.69
CA ASP A 129 3.22 -2.62 -2.50
C ASP A 129 4.29 -3.26 -1.62
N LYS A 130 4.74 -4.47 -1.95
CA LYS A 130 5.80 -5.18 -1.22
C LYS A 130 7.10 -4.39 -1.16
N ARG A 131 7.34 -3.55 -2.16
CA ARG A 131 8.56 -2.74 -2.28
C ARG A 131 8.54 -1.49 -1.38
N ARG A 132 7.45 -1.24 -0.65
CA ARG A 132 7.20 0.00 0.12
C ARG A 132 8.31 0.37 1.12
N MET A 133 8.99 -0.62 1.68
CA MET A 133 10.06 -0.43 2.68
C MET A 133 11.46 -0.78 2.16
N LYS A 134 11.71 -0.64 0.84
CA LYS A 134 13.03 -0.92 0.25
C LYS A 134 14.17 -0.29 1.05
N GLU A 135 15.17 -1.08 1.43
CA GLU A 135 16.14 -0.66 2.46
C GLU A 135 17.19 0.35 1.95
N TYR A 136 17.43 0.38 0.63
CA TYR A 136 18.48 1.20 0.05
C TYR A 136 18.07 2.68 -0.06
N LYS A 137 18.86 3.56 0.58
CA LYS A 137 18.74 5.02 0.43
C LYS A 137 19.85 5.53 -0.49
N VAL A 138 19.49 6.42 -1.41
CA VAL A 138 20.43 7.12 -2.29
C VAL A 138 20.36 8.61 -1.99
N ASN A 139 21.49 9.27 -1.77
CA ASN A 139 21.53 10.73 -1.59
C ASN A 139 21.00 11.43 -2.84
N GLY A 140 20.23 12.51 -2.66
CA GLY A 140 19.57 13.22 -3.77
C GLY A 140 18.36 12.50 -4.36
N ALA A 141 18.05 11.26 -3.94
CA ALA A 141 16.84 10.56 -4.34
C ALA A 141 15.61 11.05 -3.56
N TYR A 142 14.44 10.90 -4.16
CA TYR A 142 13.16 11.14 -3.51
C TYR A 142 12.74 9.90 -2.69
N ASP A 143 12.71 10.04 -1.37
CA ASP A 143 12.30 9.00 -0.43
C ASP A 143 10.78 8.92 -0.37
N ASN A 144 10.20 8.09 -1.23
CA ASN A 144 8.78 7.74 -1.26
C ASN A 144 8.47 6.40 -0.59
N ARG A 145 9.39 5.89 0.25
CA ARG A 145 9.12 4.70 1.04
C ARG A 145 8.03 4.99 2.07
N TRP A 146 7.26 3.97 2.41
CA TRP A 146 6.14 4.09 3.32
C TRP A 146 5.93 2.78 4.05
N SER A 147 5.26 2.85 5.20
CA SER A 147 4.94 1.69 6.02
C SER A 147 3.48 1.75 6.42
N ILE A 148 2.90 0.57 6.66
CA ILE A 148 1.58 0.43 7.27
C ILE A 148 1.69 0.28 8.77
N PHE A 149 0.67 0.76 9.46
CA PHE A 149 0.53 0.55 10.88
C PHE A 149 -0.90 0.06 11.22
N PRO A 150 -1.15 -0.43 12.45
CA PRO A 150 -2.43 -1.05 12.82
C PRO A 150 -3.71 -0.22 12.66
N GLN A 151 -3.61 1.07 12.37
CA GLN A 151 -4.74 2.01 12.18
C GLN A 151 -4.98 2.28 10.70
N ASP A 152 -4.06 1.87 9.82
CA ASP A 152 -4.22 1.93 8.37
C ASP A 152 -5.14 0.81 7.84
N MET A 153 -5.49 -0.17 8.68
CA MET A 153 -6.43 -1.25 8.40
C MET A 153 -7.48 -1.37 9.51
N PRO A 154 -8.62 -2.05 9.26
CA PRO A 154 -9.64 -2.26 10.29
C PRO A 154 -9.09 -3.02 11.50
N SER A 155 -9.52 -2.66 12.71
CA SER A 155 -9.16 -3.44 13.91
C SER A 155 -9.74 -4.86 13.85
N ALA A 156 -9.13 -5.83 14.54
CA ALA A 156 -9.67 -7.19 14.67
C ALA A 156 -11.13 -7.22 15.14
N ASP A 157 -11.48 -6.42 16.15
CA ASP A 157 -12.85 -6.34 16.66
C ASP A 157 -13.82 -5.79 15.59
N TYR A 158 -13.36 -4.90 14.72
CA TYR A 158 -14.15 -4.42 13.58
C TYR A 158 -14.35 -5.53 12.55
N LEU A 159 -13.31 -6.30 12.21
CA LEU A 159 -13.41 -7.43 11.29
C LEU A 159 -14.41 -8.48 11.81
N LEU A 160 -14.27 -8.89 13.07
CA LEU A 160 -15.15 -9.88 13.70
C LEU A 160 -16.62 -9.43 13.76
N ARG A 161 -16.89 -8.17 14.10
CA ARG A 161 -18.25 -7.59 14.04
C ARG A 161 -18.85 -7.58 12.64
N ASN A 162 -17.99 -7.62 11.62
CA ASN A 162 -18.37 -7.70 10.21
C ASN A 162 -18.26 -9.12 9.66
N HIS A 163 -18.24 -10.12 10.54
CA HIS A 163 -18.21 -11.55 10.23
C HIS A 163 -16.96 -12.04 9.50
N ILE A 164 -15.90 -11.22 9.43
CA ILE A 164 -14.60 -11.62 8.88
C ILE A 164 -13.82 -12.35 9.98
N LYS A 165 -13.58 -13.65 9.76
CA LYS A 165 -12.86 -14.55 10.66
C LYS A 165 -11.56 -15.06 10.05
N LYS A 166 -11.36 -14.86 8.73
CA LYS A 166 -10.21 -15.32 7.98
C LYS A 166 -9.55 -14.18 7.22
N VAL A 167 -8.21 -14.20 7.19
CA VAL A 167 -7.41 -13.33 6.34
C VAL A 167 -6.51 -14.19 5.46
N ILE A 168 -6.63 -14.02 4.14
CA ILE A 168 -5.73 -14.63 3.17
C ILE A 168 -4.77 -13.55 2.69
N VAL A 169 -3.47 -13.79 2.87
CA VAL A 169 -2.40 -12.92 2.40
C VAL A 169 -1.84 -13.48 1.10
N VAL A 170 -1.87 -12.68 0.04
CA VAL A 170 -1.27 -13.00 -1.25
C VAL A 170 0.12 -12.37 -1.29
N SER A 171 1.13 -13.14 -0.89
CA SER A 171 2.54 -12.75 -0.94
C SER A 171 3.46 -13.96 -0.74
N GLN A 172 4.72 -13.87 -1.16
CA GLN A 172 5.72 -14.89 -0.87
C GLN A 172 6.13 -14.96 0.61
N ASN A 173 6.05 -13.84 1.35
CA ASN A 173 6.40 -13.75 2.76
C ASN A 173 5.65 -12.60 3.42
N ILE A 174 5.55 -12.62 4.75
CA ILE A 174 4.95 -11.54 5.52
C ILE A 174 6.00 -10.48 5.84
N GLU A 175 5.75 -9.24 5.42
CA GLU A 175 6.60 -8.10 5.73
C GLU A 175 6.48 -7.68 7.22
N ASN A 176 7.56 -7.15 7.79
CA ASN A 176 7.60 -6.83 9.23
C ASN A 176 6.47 -5.87 9.64
N ASP A 177 6.17 -4.83 8.85
CA ASP A 177 5.10 -3.89 9.18
C ASP A 177 3.71 -4.52 9.16
N LEU A 178 3.44 -5.39 8.17
CA LEU A 178 2.22 -6.18 8.07
C LEU A 178 2.07 -7.17 9.23
N SER A 179 3.17 -7.78 9.70
CA SER A 179 3.12 -8.71 10.83
C SER A 179 2.58 -8.05 12.11
N HIS A 180 2.83 -6.76 12.33
CA HIS A 180 2.23 -6.04 13.46
C HIS A 180 0.70 -6.04 13.38
N ILE A 181 0.12 -6.00 12.19
CA ILE A 181 -1.33 -6.03 12.00
C ILE A 181 -1.84 -7.46 12.17
N LEU A 182 -1.24 -8.42 11.46
CA LEU A 182 -1.68 -9.82 11.46
C LEU A 182 -1.58 -10.47 12.84
N CYS A 183 -0.54 -10.20 13.64
CA CYS A 183 -0.47 -10.70 15.01
C CYS A 183 -1.64 -10.20 15.88
N ARG A 184 -2.15 -8.98 15.65
CA ARG A 184 -3.31 -8.44 16.39
C ARG A 184 -4.60 -9.15 15.99
N TYR A 185 -4.71 -9.55 14.72
CA TYR A 185 -5.82 -10.37 14.24
C TYR A 185 -5.76 -11.78 14.85
N GLN A 186 -4.59 -12.41 14.81
CA GLN A 186 -4.37 -13.75 15.35
C GLN A 186 -4.61 -13.82 16.87
N GLU A 187 -4.18 -12.81 17.64
CA GLU A 187 -4.46 -12.70 19.09
C GLU A 187 -5.96 -12.60 19.41
N LYS A 188 -6.80 -12.26 18.42
CA LYS A 188 -8.25 -12.16 18.53
C LYS A 188 -8.97 -13.35 17.87
N GLY A 189 -8.23 -14.37 17.46
CA GLY A 189 -8.77 -15.61 16.88
C GLY A 189 -9.14 -15.51 15.40
N ILE A 190 -8.63 -14.51 14.68
CA ILE A 190 -8.75 -14.48 13.21
C ILE A 190 -7.67 -15.38 12.61
N GLU A 191 -8.08 -16.30 11.76
CA GLU A 191 -7.19 -17.26 11.09
C GLU A 191 -6.42 -16.58 9.94
N ILE A 192 -5.11 -16.83 9.86
CA ILE A 192 -4.25 -16.24 8.84
C ILE A 192 -3.76 -17.32 7.89
N TYR A 193 -3.92 -17.07 6.60
CA TYR A 193 -3.46 -17.95 5.52
C TYR A 193 -2.52 -17.18 4.60
N LEU A 194 -1.58 -17.89 3.98
CA LEU A 194 -0.66 -17.37 2.98
C LEU A 194 -0.85 -18.13 1.67
N VAL A 195 -0.94 -17.41 0.56
CA VAL A 195 -0.85 -17.99 -0.78
C VAL A 195 0.62 -18.14 -1.16
N ASN A 196 1.05 -19.37 -1.40
CA ASN A 196 2.38 -19.70 -1.91
C ASN A 196 2.26 -20.68 -3.11
N ASP A 197 3.38 -21.21 -3.59
CA ASP A 197 3.40 -22.11 -4.75
C ASP A 197 2.64 -23.43 -4.51
N ASP A 198 2.44 -23.83 -3.25
CA ASP A 198 1.67 -25.03 -2.84
C ASP A 198 0.19 -24.74 -2.57
N GLY A 199 -0.24 -23.49 -2.74
CA GLY A 199 -1.62 -23.04 -2.58
C GLY A 199 -1.86 -22.20 -1.33
N ILE A 200 -3.04 -22.35 -0.71
CA ILE A 200 -3.45 -21.55 0.46
C ILE A 200 -3.17 -22.33 1.74
N ASN A 201 -2.17 -21.88 2.49
CA ASN A 201 -1.69 -22.57 3.67
C ASN A 201 -1.93 -21.75 4.95
N PRO A 202 -2.44 -22.36 6.03
CA PRO A 202 -2.53 -21.67 7.32
C PRO A 202 -1.13 -21.34 7.84
N ILE A 203 -0.97 -20.16 8.42
CA ILE A 203 0.31 -19.72 8.99
C ILE A 203 0.13 -19.16 10.40
N GLU A 204 1.14 -19.37 11.24
CA GLU A 204 1.25 -18.64 12.51
C GLU A 204 2.18 -17.44 12.32
N VAL A 205 1.63 -16.23 12.42
CA VAL A 205 2.43 -15.01 12.24
C VAL A 205 3.22 -14.71 13.53
N SER A 206 4.55 -14.76 13.40
CA SER A 206 5.47 -14.45 14.50
C SER A 206 5.39 -12.98 14.91
N LYS A 207 5.44 -12.71 16.22
CA LYS A 207 5.42 -11.35 16.76
C LYS A 207 6.67 -10.59 16.30
N PRO A 208 6.53 -9.43 15.63
CA PRO A 208 7.67 -8.62 15.24
C PRO A 208 8.38 -8.00 16.44
N SER A 209 9.61 -7.55 16.22
CA SER A 209 10.34 -6.79 17.23
C SER A 209 9.53 -5.56 17.68
N LYS A 210 9.56 -5.25 18.99
CA LYS A 210 8.83 -4.10 19.57
C LYS A 210 7.31 -4.14 19.29
N TYR A 211 6.72 -5.32 19.15
CA TYR A 211 5.27 -5.50 19.01
C TYR A 211 4.48 -4.77 20.11
N LYS A 212 3.36 -4.12 19.74
CA LYS A 212 2.55 -3.22 20.57
C LYS A 212 3.27 -2.02 21.18
N SER A 213 4.58 -1.86 20.99
CA SER A 213 5.33 -0.70 21.48
C SER A 213 5.15 0.51 20.57
N LEU A 214 4.94 1.68 21.17
CA LEU A 214 5.02 2.96 20.46
C LEU A 214 6.42 3.21 19.86
N ARG A 215 7.46 2.55 20.38
CA ARG A 215 8.85 2.69 19.92
C ARG A 215 9.04 2.27 18.46
N TYR A 216 8.34 1.23 18.00
CA TYR A 216 8.39 0.81 16.59
C TYR A 216 7.87 1.92 15.68
N ARG A 217 6.68 2.47 16.01
CA ARG A 217 6.06 3.53 15.22
C ARG A 217 6.92 4.79 15.18
N VAL A 218 7.51 5.20 16.31
CA VAL A 218 8.42 6.35 16.36
C VAL A 218 9.67 6.10 15.50
N GLN A 219 10.29 4.91 15.61
CA GLN A 219 11.48 4.55 14.84
C GLN A 219 11.21 4.58 13.32
N VAL A 220 10.10 3.99 12.89
CA VAL A 220 9.71 3.98 11.46
C VAL A 220 9.42 5.40 10.97
N ILE A 221 8.68 6.21 11.74
CA ILE A 221 8.35 7.59 11.36
C ILE A 221 9.61 8.45 11.24
N LEU A 222 10.58 8.31 12.15
CA LEU A 222 11.86 9.06 12.08
C LEU A 222 12.70 8.65 10.85
N GLY A 223 12.55 7.41 10.38
CA GLY A 223 13.29 6.87 9.24
C GLY A 223 12.68 7.18 7.86
N LEU A 224 11.46 7.74 7.82
CA LEU A 224 10.69 8.04 6.61
C LEU A 224 10.42 9.55 6.48
N LYS A 225 10.27 10.04 5.25
CA LYS A 225 9.88 11.43 4.98
C LYS A 225 8.37 11.55 4.83
N ARG A 226 7.77 12.58 5.43
CA ARG A 226 6.34 12.91 5.26
C ARG A 226 6.20 14.12 4.34
N ASN A 227 5.15 14.12 3.53
CA ASN A 227 4.77 15.26 2.71
C ASN A 227 3.71 16.12 3.42
N SER A 228 3.43 17.31 2.87
CA SER A 228 2.43 18.24 3.39
C SER A 228 0.98 17.79 3.20
N ALA A 229 0.74 16.74 2.40
CA ALA A 229 -0.59 16.19 2.10
C ALA A 229 -0.94 14.95 2.96
N GLY A 230 -0.14 14.63 3.98
CA GLY A 230 -0.40 13.54 4.93
C GLY A 230 0.09 12.15 4.51
N GLY A 231 0.68 12.02 3.32
CA GLY A 231 1.34 10.80 2.84
C GLY A 231 2.86 10.81 3.10
N PHE A 232 3.56 9.79 2.59
CA PHE A 232 5.01 9.66 2.68
C PHE A 232 5.70 10.13 1.39
N GLY A 233 6.78 10.89 1.52
CA GLY A 233 7.50 11.45 0.38
C GLY A 233 8.34 12.68 0.73
N GLY A 234 9.61 12.70 0.33
CA GLY A 234 10.45 13.91 0.40
C GLY A 234 11.85 13.67 -0.17
N VAL A 235 12.52 14.74 -0.62
CA VAL A 235 13.90 14.66 -1.14
C VAL A 235 14.87 14.40 0.01
N LEU A 236 15.78 13.43 -0.16
CA LEU A 236 16.89 13.24 0.76
C LEU A 236 17.95 14.32 0.48
N PRO A 237 18.41 15.06 1.50
CA PRO A 237 19.46 16.05 1.30
C PRO A 237 20.70 15.36 0.74
N ASP A 238 21.37 16.01 -0.20
CA ASP A 238 22.73 15.64 -0.56
C ASP A 238 23.59 15.71 0.70
N ALA A 239 24.50 14.75 0.87
CA ALA A 239 25.51 14.87 1.90
C ALA A 239 26.36 16.09 1.56
N GLN A 240 26.04 17.25 2.14
CA GLN A 240 26.88 18.42 1.99
C GLN A 240 28.22 18.07 2.63
N THR A 241 29.26 18.08 1.78
CA THR A 241 30.64 18.30 2.13
C THR A 241 30.72 19.28 3.29
N HIS A 242 31.24 18.83 4.43
CA HIS A 242 31.69 19.73 5.47
C HIS A 242 32.72 20.68 4.85
N SER A 243 32.31 21.87 4.44
CA SER A 243 33.24 22.98 4.27
C SER A 243 33.66 23.35 5.69
N SER A 244 34.79 22.80 6.12
CA SER A 244 35.54 23.31 7.26
C SER A 244 35.75 24.80 7.04
N GLY A 245 35.03 25.63 7.82
CA GLY A 245 35.23 27.07 7.84
C GLY A 245 36.68 27.35 8.21
N VAL A 246 37.47 27.78 7.23
CA VAL A 246 38.79 28.36 7.47
C VAL A 246 38.54 29.69 8.19
N GLY A 247 38.77 29.68 9.50
CA GLY A 247 38.76 30.89 10.31
C GLY A 247 39.88 31.83 9.84
N VAL A 248 39.49 32.98 9.28
CA VAL A 248 40.40 34.10 9.08
C VAL A 248 40.76 34.66 10.46
N ARG A 249 41.97 34.38 10.94
CA ARG A 249 42.57 35.11 12.06
C ARG A 249 43.03 36.47 11.55
N GLY A 250 42.40 37.54 12.04
CA GLY A 250 42.96 38.89 11.99
C GLY A 250 44.18 38.97 12.90
N ILE A 251 45.29 39.49 12.36
CA ILE A 251 46.53 39.80 13.06
C ILE A 251 46.47 41.28 13.45
N GLY A 252 46.74 41.57 14.73
CA GLY A 252 47.23 42.86 15.20
C GLY A 252 48.75 42.88 15.21
#